data_AF-A0A7S4FKS2-F1
#
_entry.id   AF-A0A7S4FKS2-F1
#
_cell.length_a   1.000
_cell.length_b   1.000
_cell.length_c   1.000
_cell.angle_alpha   90.00
_cell.angle_beta   90.00
_cell.angle_gamma   90.00
#
_symmetry.space_group_name_H-M   'P 1'
#
loop_
_entity.id
_entity.type
_entity.pdbx_description
1 polymer ?
#
loop_
_entity_poly.entity_id
_entity_poly.type
_entity_poly.pdbx_seq_one_letter_code
_entity_poly.pdbx_strand_id
1 'polypeptide(L)'
;AQALRIVSIALKVGQTYESRVFSGQEPPLRSSSERIIRLCGRRSDTTLLALSRYGDHILPIFEKTEGIERFWKWQIRNHANSYPLEPIYWAVHEDAYGAWEAWEPLSQAVVDPFFIRSTTKKAILCIEADATSPEESLSIGSRASDLNMDHASQAFQQINELFHRRGFSNYRLLRVFLGDSLEKHKTAGGKTITLRERANRRREVDVFVDSRAPVLLALLRWCKRITEGEEHKEIVLDTDPEYYAVLQQLLGEYGYTVIDSSAEATVQQEYRRALADLQRLGALDASNPTPRLKEGHQDCTLPPPPRVCPRLIYYATTHKSVMAVKVLTNAGIADPKRCCVLLDRYTGLSEISALVEASGGQFEALCSATIYDDILRQVRTWARMGHTAAQIQREL
;
A
#
# COMPACT_ATOMS: atom_id res chain seq x y z
N ALA A 1 52.77 16.98 -8.56
CA ALA A 1 52.46 15.53 -8.68
C ALA A 1 51.69 14.96 -7.48
N GLN A 2 52.13 15.18 -6.23
CA GLN A 2 51.47 14.62 -5.04
C GLN A 2 50.04 15.14 -4.77
N ALA A 3 49.79 16.45 -4.94
CA ALA A 3 48.46 17.03 -4.76
C ALA A 3 47.41 16.45 -5.74
N LEU A 4 47.76 16.30 -7.02
CA LEU A 4 46.90 15.67 -8.02
C LEU A 4 46.62 14.19 -7.69
N ARG A 5 47.59 13.48 -7.11
CA ARG A 5 47.40 12.10 -6.65
C ARG A 5 46.42 12.03 -5.48
N ILE A 6 46.53 12.92 -4.51
CA ILE A 6 45.59 13.00 -3.36
C ILE A 6 44.17 13.29 -3.85
N VAL A 7 44.01 14.25 -4.77
CA VAL A 7 42.70 14.57 -5.37
C VAL A 7 42.14 13.36 -6.12
N SER A 8 42.95 12.66 -6.91
CA SER A 8 42.49 11.46 -7.64
C SER A 8 42.05 10.31 -6.71
N ILE A 9 42.76 10.11 -5.58
CA ILE A 9 42.41 9.10 -4.58
C ILE A 9 41.12 9.50 -3.87
N ALA A 10 40.98 10.78 -3.48
CA ALA A 10 39.78 11.29 -2.84
C ALA A 10 38.54 11.15 -3.74
N LEU A 11 38.67 11.46 -5.04
CA LEU A 11 37.60 11.26 -6.02
C LEU A 11 37.23 9.78 -6.17
N LYS A 12 38.21 8.88 -6.24
CA LYS A 12 37.97 7.42 -6.34
C LYS A 12 37.31 6.87 -5.08
N VAL A 13 37.74 7.32 -3.90
CA VAL A 13 37.12 6.94 -2.61
C VAL A 13 35.68 7.46 -2.54
N GLY A 14 35.44 8.70 -2.96
CA GLY A 14 34.09 9.28 -3.03
C GLY A 14 33.16 8.48 -3.96
N GLN A 15 33.62 8.15 -5.16
CA GLN A 15 32.85 7.32 -6.11
C GLN A 15 32.60 5.90 -5.59
N THR A 16 33.59 5.30 -4.92
CA THR A 16 33.45 3.97 -4.33
C THR A 16 32.43 4.00 -3.18
N TYR A 17 32.52 4.99 -2.31
CA TYR A 17 31.56 5.18 -1.22
C TYR A 17 30.15 5.40 -1.77
N GLU A 18 29.98 6.31 -2.73
CA GLU A 18 28.70 6.57 -3.39
C GLU A 18 28.12 5.28 -4.02
N SER A 19 28.94 4.53 -4.76
CA SER A 19 28.53 3.24 -5.32
C SER A 19 28.09 2.24 -4.24
N ARG A 20 28.82 2.18 -3.11
CA ARG A 20 28.49 1.25 -2.02
C ARG A 20 27.21 1.67 -1.30
N VAL A 21 26.97 2.96 -1.10
CA VAL A 21 25.70 3.51 -0.59
C VAL A 21 24.54 3.12 -1.51
N PHE A 22 24.66 3.32 -2.83
CA PHE A 22 23.63 2.96 -3.80
C PHE A 22 23.41 1.44 -3.99
N SER A 23 24.38 0.63 -3.57
CA SER A 23 24.25 -0.82 -3.54
C SER A 23 23.77 -1.35 -2.18
N GLY A 24 23.50 -0.49 -1.20
CA GLY A 24 23.07 -0.89 0.15
C GLY A 24 24.14 -1.65 0.95
N GLN A 25 25.41 -1.39 0.65
CA GLN A 25 26.56 -2.06 1.27
C GLN A 25 27.27 -1.21 2.33
N GLU A 26 26.86 0.06 2.49
CA GLU A 26 27.33 0.92 3.57
C GLU A 26 26.35 0.89 4.74
N PRO A 27 26.82 0.74 5.98
CA PRO A 27 25.96 0.67 7.14
C PRO A 27 25.25 2.02 7.37
N PRO A 28 23.95 2.04 7.72
CA PRO A 28 23.22 3.27 7.97
C PRO A 28 23.86 4.09 9.11
N LEU A 29 23.98 5.41 8.94
CA LEU A 29 24.61 6.29 9.94
C LEU A 29 23.77 6.42 11.21
N ARG A 30 24.43 6.71 12.34
CA ARG A 30 23.95 6.56 13.73
C ARG A 30 23.06 7.69 14.27
N SER A 31 22.39 8.45 13.41
CA SER A 31 21.70 9.70 13.79
C SER A 31 20.44 9.52 14.63
N SER A 32 19.72 8.40 14.49
CA SER A 32 18.42 8.19 15.17
C SER A 32 18.62 7.64 16.57
N SER A 33 17.65 7.90 17.46
CA SER A 33 17.61 7.36 18.83
C SER A 33 16.97 5.96 18.93
N GLU A 34 16.15 5.57 17.95
CA GLU A 34 15.44 4.29 17.89
C GLU A 34 15.23 3.89 16.42
N ARG A 35 15.33 2.60 16.11
CA ARG A 35 15.15 2.06 14.75
C ARG A 35 14.27 0.82 14.71
N ILE A 36 13.51 0.70 13.64
CA ILE A 36 12.77 -0.51 13.26
C ILE A 36 13.44 -1.09 12.03
N ILE A 37 13.74 -2.38 12.06
CA ILE A 37 14.27 -3.08 10.90
C ILE A 37 13.08 -3.59 10.08
N ARG A 38 13.02 -3.28 8.79
CA ARG A 38 11.93 -3.73 7.91
C ARG A 38 12.45 -4.46 6.69
N LEU A 39 12.06 -5.72 6.54
CA LEU A 39 12.30 -6.55 5.35
C LEU A 39 11.27 -6.17 4.28
N CYS A 40 11.73 -5.83 3.08
CA CYS A 40 10.92 -5.16 2.07
C CYS A 40 10.79 -5.94 0.75
N GLY A 41 11.38 -7.12 0.66
CA GLY A 41 11.54 -7.85 -0.61
C GLY A 41 12.30 -7.00 -1.64
N ARG A 42 11.94 -7.13 -2.92
CA ARG A 42 12.51 -6.30 -3.99
C ARG A 42 11.99 -4.87 -3.99
N ARG A 43 10.74 -4.66 -3.54
CA ARG A 43 10.08 -3.35 -3.53
C ARG A 43 8.92 -3.33 -2.53
N SER A 44 8.80 -2.23 -1.80
CA SER A 44 7.69 -2.00 -0.85
C SER A 44 7.26 -0.53 -0.89
N ASP A 45 6.11 -0.24 -1.50
CA ASP A 45 5.54 1.12 -1.52
C ASP A 45 5.10 1.58 -0.11
N THR A 46 4.70 0.64 0.75
CA THR A 46 4.47 0.87 2.20
C THR A 46 5.73 1.40 2.89
N THR A 47 6.89 0.82 2.59
CA THR A 47 8.16 1.24 3.19
C THR A 47 8.65 2.57 2.64
N LEU A 48 8.47 2.83 1.34
CA LEU A 48 8.80 4.13 0.76
C LEU A 48 7.96 5.25 1.42
N LEU A 49 6.66 5.02 1.63
CA LEU A 49 5.81 5.94 2.38
C LEU A 49 6.31 6.11 3.82
N ALA A 50 6.62 5.01 4.50
CA ALA A 50 7.09 5.03 5.88
C ALA A 50 8.41 5.81 6.02
N LEU A 51 9.35 5.65 5.09
CA LEU A 51 10.58 6.46 5.03
C LEU A 51 10.28 7.95 4.91
N SER A 52 9.29 8.36 4.09
CA SER A 52 8.91 9.78 4.01
C SER A 52 8.27 10.32 5.29
N ARG A 53 7.64 9.45 6.11
CA ARG A 53 6.95 9.82 7.35
C ARG A 53 7.85 9.83 8.58
N TYR A 54 8.75 8.85 8.68
CA TYR A 54 9.55 8.60 9.88
C TYR A 54 11.06 8.73 9.64
N GLY A 55 11.50 8.92 8.39
CA GLY A 55 12.90 9.09 8.05
C GLY A 55 13.75 7.89 8.46
N ASP A 56 14.84 8.19 9.15
CA ASP A 56 15.89 7.25 9.56
C ASP A 56 15.49 6.31 10.72
N HIS A 57 14.31 6.51 11.32
CA HIS A 57 13.73 5.58 12.29
C HIS A 57 13.35 4.21 11.70
N ILE A 58 13.28 4.09 10.37
CA ILE A 58 13.11 2.81 9.70
C ILE A 58 14.41 2.49 8.98
N LEU A 59 14.93 1.29 9.21
CA LEU A 59 15.97 0.68 8.41
C LEU A 59 15.34 -0.34 7.46
N PRO A 60 15.12 0.02 6.18
CA PRO A 60 14.70 -0.92 5.16
C PRO A 60 15.82 -1.89 4.82
N ILE A 61 15.44 -3.14 4.55
CA ILE A 61 16.28 -4.16 3.95
C ILE A 61 15.61 -4.60 2.65
N PHE A 62 16.29 -4.37 1.53
CA PHE A 62 15.80 -4.72 0.20
C PHE A 62 16.61 -5.85 -0.42
N GLU A 63 15.96 -6.68 -1.22
CA GLU A 63 16.60 -7.73 -2.03
C GLU A 63 17.31 -7.17 -3.25
N LYS A 64 16.76 -6.08 -3.81
CA LYS A 64 17.29 -5.37 -4.96
C LYS A 64 17.23 -3.87 -4.72
N THR A 65 18.25 -3.15 -5.14
CA THR A 65 18.32 -1.68 -4.96
C THR A 65 17.82 -0.90 -6.18
N GLU A 66 17.45 -1.61 -7.24
CA GLU A 66 16.91 -1.05 -8.48
C GLU A 66 15.63 -0.27 -8.22
N GLY A 67 15.58 0.99 -8.66
CA GLY A 67 14.41 1.88 -8.48
C GLY A 67 14.38 2.66 -7.16
N ILE A 68 15.05 2.18 -6.11
CA ILE A 68 15.24 2.93 -4.85
C ILE A 68 16.09 4.18 -5.10
N GLU A 69 17.09 4.05 -5.97
CA GLU A 69 17.99 5.14 -6.37
C GLU A 69 17.22 6.40 -6.81
N ARG A 70 16.12 6.23 -7.57
CA ARG A 70 15.30 7.37 -8.02
C ARG A 70 14.58 8.06 -6.86
N PHE A 71 13.99 7.27 -5.96
CA PHE A 71 13.38 7.80 -4.74
C PHE A 71 14.41 8.51 -3.86
N TRP A 72 15.60 7.94 -3.73
CA TRP A 72 16.71 8.51 -2.96
C TRP A 72 17.21 9.82 -3.55
N LYS A 73 17.45 9.86 -4.86
CA LYS A 73 17.81 11.09 -5.59
C LYS A 73 16.73 12.16 -5.45
N TRP A 74 15.45 11.77 -5.43
CA TRP A 74 14.34 12.68 -5.19
C TRP A 74 14.33 13.22 -3.75
N GLN A 75 14.53 12.35 -2.75
CA GLN A 75 14.62 12.74 -1.33
C GLN A 75 15.77 13.74 -1.10
N ILE A 76 16.98 13.45 -1.59
CA ILE A 76 18.14 14.35 -1.48
C ILE A 76 17.83 15.72 -2.12
N ARG A 77 17.20 15.74 -3.29
CA ARG A 77 16.89 16.99 -4.01
C ARG A 77 15.85 17.85 -3.27
N ASN A 78 14.87 17.23 -2.62
CA ASN A 78 13.78 17.94 -1.97
C ASN A 78 14.03 18.27 -0.50
N HIS A 79 14.93 17.55 0.16
CA HIS A 79 15.45 17.90 1.48
C HIS A 79 16.75 18.69 1.33
N ALA A 80 16.64 19.85 0.69
CA ALA A 80 17.72 20.82 0.54
C ALA A 80 18.14 21.37 1.92
N ASN A 81 19.18 20.78 2.54
CA ASN A 81 20.14 21.44 3.45
C ASN A 81 21.02 20.48 4.30
N SER A 82 21.22 19.20 3.97
CA SER A 82 22.01 18.33 4.86
C SER A 82 22.94 17.35 4.14
N TYR A 83 24.25 17.68 4.14
CA TYR A 83 25.41 16.79 4.34
C TYR A 83 25.53 15.51 3.45
N PRO A 84 26.63 14.72 3.48
CA PRO A 84 26.95 13.77 2.40
C PRO A 84 25.95 12.61 2.30
N LEU A 85 25.95 11.87 1.19
CA LEU A 85 25.12 10.66 0.99
C LEU A 85 25.12 9.76 2.23
N GLU A 86 24.09 9.85 3.06
CA GLU A 86 23.93 9.00 4.23
C GLU A 86 23.25 7.70 3.80
N PRO A 87 23.84 6.51 4.03
CA PRO A 87 23.15 5.26 3.81
C PRO A 87 21.89 5.18 4.70
N ILE A 88 20.74 4.89 4.10
CA ILE A 88 19.46 4.77 4.81
C ILE A 88 18.81 3.40 4.67
N TYR A 89 19.38 2.50 3.86
CA TYR A 89 18.88 1.15 3.64
C TYR A 89 20.03 0.15 3.58
N TRP A 90 19.68 -1.12 3.77
CA TRP A 90 20.58 -2.25 3.67
C TRP A 90 20.13 -3.17 2.54
N ALA A 91 21.05 -3.88 1.90
CA ALA A 91 20.73 -4.86 0.86
C ALA A 91 21.09 -6.28 1.30
N VAL A 92 20.14 -7.21 1.17
CA VAL A 92 20.34 -8.65 1.41
C VAL A 92 19.64 -9.39 0.29
N HIS A 93 20.40 -10.14 -0.52
CA HIS A 93 19.85 -10.90 -1.65
C HIS A 93 18.82 -11.94 -1.17
N GLU A 94 17.84 -12.27 -2.02
CA GLU A 94 16.73 -13.18 -1.69
C GLU A 94 17.19 -14.54 -1.14
N ASP A 95 18.24 -15.12 -1.74
CA ASP A 95 18.81 -16.41 -1.31
C ASP A 95 19.72 -16.30 -0.07
N ALA A 96 19.94 -15.10 0.46
CA ALA A 96 20.94 -14.83 1.49
C ALA A 96 20.35 -14.48 2.86
N TYR A 97 19.02 -14.46 3.02
CA TYR A 97 18.38 -14.16 4.30
C TYR A 97 18.82 -15.10 5.44
N GLY A 98 19.12 -16.36 5.13
CA GLY A 98 19.66 -17.34 6.09
C GLY A 98 21.18 -17.35 6.23
N ALA A 99 21.92 -16.63 5.38
CA ALA A 99 23.38 -16.64 5.38
C ALA A 99 23.92 -15.56 6.33
N TRP A 100 24.66 -15.95 7.37
CA TRP A 100 25.17 -15.02 8.39
C TRP A 100 26.10 -13.96 7.79
N GLU A 101 26.82 -14.28 6.71
CA GLU A 101 27.72 -13.38 5.99
C GLU A 101 27.00 -12.16 5.40
N ALA A 102 25.73 -12.31 5.03
CA ALA A 102 24.92 -11.21 4.49
C ALA A 102 24.55 -10.16 5.55
N TRP A 103 24.63 -10.55 6.83
CA TRP A 103 24.28 -9.73 7.99
C TRP A 103 25.50 -9.21 8.74
N GLU A 104 26.65 -9.87 8.62
CA GLU A 104 27.87 -9.50 9.34
C GLU A 104 28.27 -8.02 9.16
N PRO A 105 28.22 -7.43 7.96
CA PRO A 105 28.56 -6.02 7.82
C PRO A 105 27.57 -5.09 8.53
N LEU A 106 26.28 -5.47 8.62
CA LEU A 106 25.30 -4.74 9.42
C LEU A 106 25.63 -4.80 10.91
N SER A 107 26.31 -5.87 11.38
CA SER A 107 26.73 -6.01 12.78
C SER A 107 27.49 -4.76 13.23
N GLN A 108 28.39 -4.25 12.39
CA GLN A 108 29.20 -3.04 12.60
C GLN A 108 28.37 -1.77 12.85
N ALA A 109 27.17 -1.71 12.29
CA ALA A 109 26.22 -0.61 12.43
C ALA A 109 25.39 -0.70 13.72
N VAL A 110 25.20 -1.90 14.28
CA VAL A 110 24.29 -2.11 15.40
C VAL A 110 24.80 -1.42 16.67
N VAL A 111 23.95 -0.53 17.18
CA VAL A 111 24.14 0.32 18.34
C VAL A 111 22.85 0.37 19.18
N ASP A 112 22.92 0.85 20.42
CA ASP A 112 21.77 1.02 21.33
C ASP A 112 20.51 1.66 20.69
N PRO A 113 20.64 2.61 19.73
CA PRO A 113 19.51 3.12 18.97
C PRO A 113 18.68 2.15 18.13
N PHE A 114 18.92 0.84 18.14
CA PHE A 114 18.07 -0.12 17.43
C PHE A 114 16.88 -0.63 18.26
N PHE A 115 16.75 -0.19 19.50
CA PHE A 115 15.66 -0.63 20.37
C PHE A 115 14.59 0.44 20.52
N ILE A 116 13.33 0.06 20.27
CA ILE A 116 12.18 0.82 20.71
C ILE A 116 12.09 0.73 22.24
N ARG A 117 11.94 1.87 22.92
CA ARG A 117 11.70 1.92 24.36
C ARG A 117 10.20 1.92 24.63
N SER A 118 9.76 0.96 25.45
CA SER A 118 8.39 0.99 25.97
C SER A 118 8.22 2.06 27.05
N THR A 119 6.97 2.40 27.37
CA THR A 119 6.58 3.20 28.55
C THR A 119 7.10 2.61 29.84
N THR A 120 7.28 1.28 29.88
CA THR A 120 7.89 0.52 30.98
C THR A 120 9.43 0.47 30.90
N LYS A 121 10.06 1.24 30.01
CA LYS A 121 11.51 1.32 29.74
C LYS A 121 12.16 0.02 29.25
N LYS A 122 11.37 -0.99 28.87
CA LYS A 122 11.89 -2.23 28.28
C LYS A 122 12.36 -1.95 26.86
N ALA A 123 13.53 -2.48 26.51
CA ALA A 123 14.06 -2.44 25.14
C ALA A 123 13.32 -3.46 24.27
N ILE A 124 12.93 -3.06 23.06
CA ILE A 124 12.25 -3.91 22.09
C ILE A 124 13.00 -3.84 20.76
N LEU A 125 13.51 -4.97 20.30
CA LEU A 125 14.01 -5.12 18.93
C LEU A 125 12.81 -5.42 18.03
N CYS A 126 12.42 -4.46 17.20
CA CYS A 126 11.27 -4.58 16.31
C CYS A 126 11.76 -4.91 14.90
N ILE A 127 11.32 -6.06 14.39
CA ILE A 127 11.58 -6.47 13.02
C ILE A 127 10.24 -6.69 12.32
N GLU A 128 10.03 -5.97 11.24
CA GLU A 128 8.83 -6.02 10.42
C GLU A 128 9.18 -6.69 9.08
N ALA A 129 8.29 -7.53 8.57
CA ALA A 129 8.37 -8.09 7.23
C ALA A 129 7.17 -7.62 6.43
N ASP A 130 7.42 -6.87 5.37
CA ASP A 130 6.40 -6.47 4.39
C ASP A 130 6.44 -7.45 3.22
N ALA A 131 5.57 -8.44 3.26
CA ALA A 131 5.39 -9.43 2.20
C ALA A 131 4.27 -9.02 1.21
N THR A 132 3.89 -7.74 1.17
CA THR A 132 2.93 -7.25 0.17
C THR A 132 3.61 -6.96 -1.16
N SER A 133 2.91 -7.32 -2.24
CA SER A 133 3.38 -7.05 -3.60
C SER A 133 2.80 -5.72 -4.11
N PRO A 134 3.62 -4.86 -4.75
CA PRO A 134 3.12 -3.64 -5.38
C PRO A 134 2.01 -3.94 -6.38
N GLU A 135 0.95 -3.12 -6.37
CA GLU A 135 -0.19 -3.21 -7.31
C GLU A 135 -1.04 -4.48 -7.17
N GLU A 136 -0.94 -5.20 -6.04
CA GLU A 136 -1.57 -6.51 -5.85
C GLU A 136 -2.38 -6.60 -4.55
N SER A 137 -2.78 -5.48 -3.95
CA SER A 137 -3.42 -5.42 -2.62
C SER A 137 -4.70 -6.23 -2.50
N LEU A 138 -5.45 -6.39 -3.60
CA LEU A 138 -6.67 -7.21 -3.67
C LEU A 138 -6.59 -8.36 -4.67
N SER A 139 -5.43 -8.60 -5.27
CA SER A 139 -5.26 -9.71 -6.20
C SER A 139 -5.46 -11.05 -5.48
N ILE A 140 -6.11 -12.03 -6.14
CA ILE A 140 -6.34 -13.40 -5.63
C ILE A 140 -5.42 -14.42 -6.33
N GLY A 141 -4.51 -13.94 -7.18
CA GLY A 141 -3.55 -14.74 -7.91
C GLY A 141 -2.44 -15.34 -7.05
N SER A 142 -1.88 -16.45 -7.53
CA SER A 142 -0.76 -17.20 -6.96
C SER A 142 0.61 -16.60 -7.31
N ARG A 143 0.70 -15.28 -7.54
CA ARG A 143 2.01 -14.67 -7.77
C ARG A 143 2.77 -14.74 -6.46
N ALA A 144 3.93 -15.38 -6.50
CA ALA A 144 4.78 -15.49 -5.32
C ALA A 144 5.17 -14.07 -4.90
N SER A 145 4.87 -13.71 -3.66
CA SER A 145 5.46 -12.52 -3.06
C SER A 145 6.98 -12.66 -3.10
N ASP A 146 7.67 -11.58 -3.47
CA ASP A 146 9.13 -11.56 -3.51
C ASP A 146 9.70 -11.93 -2.11
N LEU A 147 9.09 -11.40 -1.04
CA LEU A 147 9.39 -11.75 0.34
C LEU A 147 8.37 -12.75 0.89
N ASN A 148 8.77 -14.00 1.09
CA ASN A 148 7.91 -15.03 1.68
C ASN A 148 8.19 -15.25 3.18
N MET A 149 7.39 -16.10 3.83
CA MET A 149 7.53 -16.43 5.25
C MET A 149 8.85 -17.14 5.58
N ASP A 150 9.40 -17.93 4.67
CA ASP A 150 10.70 -18.59 4.87
C ASP A 150 11.83 -17.54 4.92
N HIS A 151 11.83 -16.60 3.97
CA HIS A 151 12.76 -15.47 3.95
C HIS A 151 12.67 -14.65 5.25
N ALA A 152 11.45 -14.26 5.64
CA ALA A 152 11.22 -13.48 6.86
C ALA A 152 11.67 -14.24 8.12
N SER A 153 11.36 -15.53 8.22
CA SER A 153 11.73 -16.36 9.38
C SER A 153 13.25 -16.49 9.53
N GLN A 154 13.95 -16.72 8.41
CA GLN A 154 15.42 -16.78 8.39
C GLN A 154 16.02 -15.44 8.81
N ALA A 155 15.54 -14.33 8.26
CA ALA A 155 16.00 -13.00 8.60
C ALA A 155 15.75 -12.64 10.07
N PHE A 156 14.57 -12.95 10.62
CA PHE A 156 14.27 -12.74 12.04
C PHE A 156 15.28 -13.46 12.94
N GLN A 157 15.64 -14.70 12.59
CA GLN A 157 16.64 -15.45 13.33
C GLN A 157 18.02 -14.83 13.21
N GLN A 158 18.50 -14.54 11.99
CA GLN A 158 19.84 -14.00 11.75
C GLN A 158 20.04 -12.64 12.43
N ILE A 159 19.06 -11.74 12.32
CA ILE A 159 19.11 -10.43 12.99
C ILE A 159 19.12 -10.64 14.51
N ASN A 160 18.27 -11.51 15.06
CA ASN A 160 18.26 -11.75 16.50
C ASN A 160 19.61 -12.30 17.00
N GLU A 161 20.19 -13.28 16.30
CA GLU A 161 21.51 -13.82 16.62
C GLU A 161 22.61 -12.76 16.54
N LEU A 162 22.56 -11.89 15.54
CA LEU A 162 23.52 -10.79 15.37
C LEU A 162 23.51 -9.86 16.59
N PHE A 163 22.34 -9.49 17.11
CA PHE A 163 22.24 -8.65 18.32
C PHE A 163 22.79 -9.37 19.56
N HIS A 164 22.52 -10.67 19.72
CA HIS A 164 23.10 -11.48 20.80
C HIS A 164 24.63 -11.53 20.72
N ARG A 165 25.20 -11.74 19.53
CA ARG A 165 26.66 -11.74 19.31
C ARG A 165 27.30 -10.39 19.63
N ARG A 166 26.55 -9.29 19.50
CA ARG A 166 26.99 -7.94 19.93
C ARG A 166 26.90 -7.70 21.44
N GLY A 167 26.45 -8.68 22.22
CA GLY A 167 26.35 -8.59 23.67
C GLY A 167 25.03 -8.02 24.17
N PHE A 168 24.06 -7.76 23.28
CA PHE A 168 22.72 -7.39 23.70
C PHE A 168 21.96 -8.63 24.18
N SER A 169 21.59 -8.64 25.46
CA SER A 169 20.88 -9.77 26.09
C SER A 169 19.56 -9.38 26.76
N ASN A 170 19.35 -8.09 27.01
CA ASN A 170 18.18 -7.59 27.73
C ASN A 170 17.24 -6.79 26.82
N TYR A 171 16.58 -7.49 25.91
CA TYR A 171 15.53 -6.91 25.06
C TYR A 171 14.43 -7.94 24.76
N ARG A 172 13.25 -7.45 24.38
CA ARG A 172 12.18 -8.26 23.81
C ARG A 172 12.27 -8.22 22.29
N LEU A 173 12.28 -9.37 21.64
CA LEU A 173 12.10 -9.45 20.19
C LEU A 173 10.61 -9.33 19.83
N LEU A 174 10.28 -8.52 18.84
CA LEU A 174 8.95 -8.42 18.24
C LEU A 174 9.05 -8.61 16.73
N ARG A 175 8.55 -9.75 16.24
CA ARG A 175 8.50 -10.11 14.82
C ARG A 175 7.10 -9.85 14.28
N VAL A 176 6.99 -8.93 13.33
CA VAL A 176 5.73 -8.56 12.69
C VAL A 176 5.78 -9.01 11.23
N PHE A 177 4.74 -9.67 10.75
CA PHE A 177 4.63 -10.09 9.35
C PHE A 177 3.34 -9.54 8.75
N LEU A 178 3.46 -8.73 7.71
CA LEU A 178 2.35 -8.21 6.91
C LEU A 178 2.25 -9.03 5.62
N GLY A 179 1.14 -9.73 5.41
CA GLY A 179 0.93 -10.53 4.20
C GLY A 179 -0.46 -11.14 4.11
N ASP A 180 -0.71 -11.90 3.04
CA ASP A 180 -2.00 -12.55 2.82
C ASP A 180 -2.16 -13.74 3.78
N SER A 181 -3.06 -13.60 4.76
CA SER A 181 -3.22 -14.63 5.79
C SER A 181 -3.89 -15.90 5.27
N LEU A 182 -4.57 -15.81 4.12
CA LEU A 182 -5.27 -16.90 3.44
C LEU A 182 -4.41 -17.57 2.35
N GLU A 183 -3.20 -17.07 2.10
CA GLU A 183 -2.28 -17.68 1.14
C GLU A 183 -2.06 -19.15 1.49
N LYS A 184 -2.24 -20.03 0.50
CA LYS A 184 -2.22 -21.47 0.69
C LYS A 184 -0.83 -22.03 0.39
N HIS A 185 -0.28 -22.76 1.36
CA HIS A 185 0.98 -23.47 1.22
C HIS A 185 0.76 -24.98 1.34
N LYS A 186 1.38 -25.76 0.44
CA LYS A 186 1.39 -27.22 0.54
C LYS A 186 2.56 -27.68 1.39
N THR A 187 2.27 -28.34 2.50
CA THR A 187 3.30 -29.01 3.31
C THR A 187 3.95 -30.16 2.54
N ALA A 188 5.15 -30.57 2.95
CA ALA A 188 5.85 -31.73 2.37
C ALA A 188 5.01 -33.03 2.43
N GLY A 189 4.12 -33.15 3.44
CA GLY A 189 3.17 -34.25 3.55
C GLY A 189 1.90 -34.09 2.70
N GLY A 190 1.85 -33.14 1.77
CA GLY A 190 0.73 -32.93 0.84
C GLY A 190 -0.47 -32.16 1.41
N LYS A 191 -0.51 -31.87 2.72
CA LYS A 191 -1.58 -31.09 3.33
C LYS A 191 -1.46 -29.62 2.96
N THR A 192 -2.55 -29.02 2.49
CA THR A 192 -2.66 -27.57 2.29
C THR A 192 -3.00 -26.90 3.61
N ILE A 193 -2.22 -25.89 4.00
CA ILE A 193 -2.47 -25.04 5.16
C ILE A 193 -2.40 -23.57 4.73
N THR A 194 -3.07 -22.68 5.46
CA THR A 194 -2.92 -21.24 5.22
C THR A 194 -1.63 -20.70 5.84
N LEU A 195 -1.18 -19.54 5.38
CA LEU A 195 -0.03 -18.85 5.92
C LEU A 195 -0.23 -18.49 7.40
N ARG A 196 -1.45 -18.08 7.79
CA ARG A 196 -1.82 -17.86 9.19
C ARG A 196 -1.71 -19.12 10.04
N GLU A 197 -2.19 -20.26 9.54
CA GLU A 197 -2.05 -21.54 10.24
C GLU A 197 -0.59 -21.92 10.42
N ARG A 198 0.24 -21.73 9.39
CA ARG A 198 1.68 -21.98 9.44
C ARG A 198 2.35 -21.11 10.51
N ALA A 199 2.13 -19.80 10.46
CA ALA A 199 2.70 -18.84 11.40
C ALA A 199 2.35 -19.20 12.86
N ASN A 200 1.08 -19.53 13.13
CA ASN A 200 0.62 -19.93 14.46
C ASN A 200 1.24 -21.25 14.94
N ARG A 201 1.32 -22.27 14.07
CA ARG A 201 1.85 -23.60 14.45
C ARG A 201 3.35 -23.57 14.73
N ARG A 202 4.11 -22.82 13.92
CA ARG A 202 5.57 -22.77 14.03
C ARG A 202 6.10 -21.64 14.91
N ARG A 203 5.22 -20.69 15.30
CA ARG A 203 5.60 -19.47 16.05
C ARG A 203 6.72 -18.69 15.36
N GLU A 204 6.68 -18.68 14.02
CA GLU A 204 7.62 -17.96 13.14
C GLU A 204 7.48 -16.43 13.31
N VAL A 205 6.29 -15.97 13.72
CA VAL A 205 5.92 -14.55 13.84
C VAL A 205 5.21 -14.32 15.17
N ASP A 206 5.38 -13.13 15.75
CA ASP A 206 4.69 -12.72 16.99
C ASP A 206 3.37 -11.98 16.72
N VAL A 207 3.34 -11.14 15.67
CA VAL A 207 2.14 -10.43 15.19
C VAL A 207 2.00 -10.60 13.67
N PHE A 208 0.90 -11.23 13.24
CA PHE A 208 0.52 -11.38 11.84
C PHE A 208 -0.54 -10.34 11.47
N VAL A 209 -0.20 -9.46 10.54
CA VAL A 209 -1.09 -8.46 9.96
C VAL A 209 -1.60 -8.98 8.62
N ASP A 210 -2.93 -9.11 8.49
CA ASP A 210 -3.56 -9.47 7.22
C ASP A 210 -3.50 -8.27 6.25
N SER A 211 -2.99 -8.48 5.04
CA SER A 211 -2.89 -7.42 4.03
C SER A 211 -4.21 -7.13 3.31
N ARG A 212 -5.19 -8.03 3.25
CA ARG A 212 -6.45 -7.78 2.53
C ARG A 212 -7.53 -7.22 3.44
N ALA A 213 -7.70 -7.80 4.62
CA ALA A 213 -8.75 -7.46 5.57
C ALA A 213 -8.89 -5.94 5.85
N PRO A 214 -7.81 -5.19 6.13
CA PRO A 214 -7.95 -3.76 6.43
C PRO A 214 -8.31 -2.91 5.21
N VAL A 215 -7.87 -3.30 4.01
CA VAL A 215 -8.24 -2.63 2.76
C VAL A 215 -9.73 -2.85 2.48
N LEU A 216 -10.19 -4.09 2.61
CA LEU A 216 -11.61 -4.44 2.47
C LEU A 216 -12.48 -3.75 3.52
N LEU A 217 -12.02 -3.66 4.77
CA LEU A 217 -12.73 -2.94 5.82
C LEU A 217 -12.83 -1.44 5.52
N ALA A 218 -11.79 -0.82 4.98
CA ALA A 218 -11.81 0.57 4.57
C ALA A 218 -12.83 0.80 3.43
N LEU A 219 -12.85 -0.11 2.44
CA LEU A 219 -13.84 -0.10 1.35
C LEU A 219 -15.28 -0.22 1.88
N LEU A 220 -15.54 -1.18 2.78
CA LEU A 220 -16.87 -1.37 3.36
C LEU A 220 -17.31 -0.17 4.20
N ARG A 221 -16.38 0.49 4.92
CA ARG A 221 -16.66 1.74 5.65
C ARG A 221 -17.03 2.86 4.69
N TRP A 222 -16.34 3.00 3.56
CA TRP A 222 -16.71 3.95 2.52
C TRP A 222 -18.10 3.62 1.95
N CYS A 223 -18.35 2.37 1.55
CA CYS A 223 -19.64 1.92 1.02
C CYS A 223 -20.77 2.25 1.99
N LYS A 224 -20.60 1.97 3.28
CA LYS A 224 -21.60 2.25 4.31
C LYS A 224 -21.93 3.74 4.40
N ARG A 225 -20.91 4.59 4.37
CA ARG A 225 -21.06 6.04 4.48
C ARG A 225 -21.70 6.64 3.23
N ILE A 226 -21.32 6.19 2.05
CA ILE A 226 -21.79 6.80 0.79
C ILE A 226 -23.23 6.40 0.45
N THR A 227 -23.68 5.22 0.88
CA THR A 227 -25.06 4.76 0.71
C THR A 227 -25.92 5.02 1.96
N GLU A 228 -25.48 5.89 2.88
CA GLU A 228 -26.23 6.19 4.10
C GLU A 228 -27.52 6.94 3.75
N GLY A 229 -28.66 6.38 4.14
CA GLY A 229 -29.98 6.95 3.83
C GLY A 229 -30.53 6.59 2.44
N GLU A 230 -29.83 5.78 1.64
CA GLU A 230 -30.33 5.32 0.35
C GLU A 230 -31.25 4.10 0.52
N GLU A 231 -32.38 4.09 -0.20
CA GLU A 231 -33.31 2.95 -0.21
C GLU A 231 -32.70 1.69 -0.83
N HIS A 232 -31.79 1.89 -1.79
CA HIS A 232 -31.08 0.81 -2.48
C HIS A 232 -29.57 1.00 -2.34
N LYS A 233 -28.89 -0.06 -1.92
CA LYS A 233 -27.43 -0.09 -1.78
C LYS A 233 -26.77 -0.48 -3.09
N GLU A 234 -26.86 0.38 -4.08
CA GLU A 234 -26.28 0.16 -5.41
C GLU A 234 -24.89 0.76 -5.49
N ILE A 235 -23.91 0.03 -6.04
CA ILE A 235 -22.56 0.54 -6.29
C ILE A 235 -22.13 0.15 -7.70
N VAL A 236 -21.66 1.12 -8.47
CA VAL A 236 -21.01 0.87 -9.75
C VAL A 236 -19.58 0.46 -9.49
N LEU A 237 -19.18 -0.68 -10.05
CA LEU A 237 -17.83 -1.17 -9.98
C LEU A 237 -17.13 -1.00 -11.32
N ASP A 238 -16.01 -0.27 -11.29
CA ASP A 238 -15.20 0.07 -12.46
C ASP A 238 -13.80 -0.51 -12.27
N THR A 239 -13.60 -1.73 -12.77
CA THR A 239 -12.43 -2.55 -12.43
C THR A 239 -12.05 -3.55 -13.52
N ASP A 240 -10.83 -4.09 -13.43
CA ASP A 240 -10.41 -5.21 -14.27
C ASP A 240 -11.17 -6.51 -13.90
N PRO A 241 -11.41 -7.43 -14.86
CA PRO A 241 -12.21 -8.64 -14.63
C PRO A 241 -11.71 -9.53 -13.48
N GLU A 242 -10.40 -9.52 -13.20
CA GLU A 242 -9.78 -10.30 -12.12
C GLU A 242 -10.32 -9.90 -10.73
N TYR A 243 -10.61 -8.62 -10.52
CA TYR A 243 -11.09 -8.12 -9.23
C TYR A 243 -12.61 -8.02 -9.17
N TYR A 244 -13.29 -7.97 -10.33
CA TYR A 244 -14.74 -7.77 -10.41
C TYR A 244 -15.51 -8.83 -9.62
N ALA A 245 -15.26 -10.12 -9.89
CA ALA A 245 -16.01 -11.22 -9.25
C ALA A 245 -15.86 -11.21 -7.72
N VAL A 246 -14.68 -10.84 -7.24
CA VAL A 246 -14.30 -10.85 -5.82
C VAL A 246 -14.99 -9.71 -5.09
N LEU A 247 -14.87 -8.50 -5.64
CA LEU A 247 -15.52 -7.32 -5.08
C LEU A 247 -17.05 -7.44 -5.20
N GLN A 248 -17.57 -8.02 -6.28
CA GLN A 248 -18.99 -8.32 -6.43
C GLN A 248 -19.48 -9.27 -5.35
N GLN A 249 -18.79 -10.39 -5.14
CA GLN A 249 -19.15 -11.35 -4.11
C GLN A 249 -19.10 -10.69 -2.71
N LEU A 250 -18.00 -10.02 -2.39
CA LEU A 250 -17.82 -9.36 -1.10
C LEU A 250 -18.93 -8.33 -0.85
N LEU A 251 -19.16 -7.40 -1.78
CA LEU A 251 -20.17 -6.36 -1.61
C LEU A 251 -21.58 -6.98 -1.54
N GLY A 252 -21.84 -8.04 -2.33
CA GLY A 252 -23.08 -8.81 -2.28
C GLY A 252 -23.35 -9.43 -0.90
N GLU A 253 -22.33 -10.00 -0.25
CA GLU A 253 -22.45 -10.54 1.12
C GLU A 253 -22.83 -9.48 2.16
N TYR A 254 -22.49 -8.20 1.91
CA TYR A 254 -22.88 -7.06 2.75
C TYR A 254 -24.17 -6.36 2.28
N GLY A 255 -24.90 -6.97 1.33
CA GLY A 255 -26.21 -6.52 0.86
C GLY A 255 -26.15 -5.38 -0.16
N TYR A 256 -25.03 -5.22 -0.87
CA TYR A 256 -24.91 -4.27 -1.97
C TYR A 256 -25.21 -4.93 -3.32
N THR A 257 -25.93 -4.22 -4.18
CA THR A 257 -26.12 -4.59 -5.58
C THR A 257 -25.00 -3.95 -6.40
N VAL A 258 -24.16 -4.77 -7.00
CA VAL A 258 -23.04 -4.29 -7.82
C VAL A 258 -23.48 -4.17 -9.28
N ILE A 259 -23.26 -2.98 -9.85
CA ILE A 259 -23.56 -2.64 -11.24
C ILE A 259 -22.23 -2.60 -12.00
N ASP A 260 -22.14 -3.33 -13.11
CA ASP A 260 -21.00 -3.23 -14.04
C ASP A 260 -20.98 -1.86 -14.73
N SER A 261 -19.82 -1.21 -14.78
CA SER A 261 -19.65 0.09 -15.45
C SER A 261 -20.06 0.06 -16.91
N SER A 262 -19.91 -1.08 -17.61
CA SER A 262 -20.34 -1.25 -19.00
C SER A 262 -21.87 -1.33 -19.15
N ALA A 263 -22.55 -1.97 -18.19
CA ALA A 263 -24.00 -2.03 -18.15
C ALA A 263 -24.60 -0.64 -17.91
N GLU A 264 -24.05 0.11 -16.95
CA GLU A 264 -24.48 1.49 -16.69
C GLU A 264 -24.22 2.41 -17.90
N ALA A 265 -23.06 2.28 -18.56
CA ALA A 265 -22.75 3.06 -19.75
C ALA A 265 -23.77 2.82 -20.88
N THR A 266 -24.26 1.59 -21.01
CA THR A 266 -25.31 1.25 -21.98
C THR A 266 -26.62 1.97 -21.65
N VAL A 267 -27.07 1.93 -20.39
CA VAL A 267 -28.27 2.63 -19.93
C VAL A 267 -28.14 4.15 -20.13
N GLN A 268 -26.99 4.74 -19.80
CA GLN A 268 -26.74 6.16 -20.03
C GLN A 268 -26.77 6.52 -21.53
N GLN A 269 -26.22 5.66 -22.39
CA GLN A 269 -26.23 5.88 -23.83
C GLN A 269 -27.65 5.81 -24.41
N GLU A 270 -28.46 4.85 -23.97
CA GLU A 270 -29.87 4.71 -24.37
C GLU A 270 -30.69 5.93 -23.94
N TYR A 271 -30.51 6.40 -22.71
CA TYR A 271 -31.18 7.61 -22.23
C TYR A 271 -30.78 8.86 -23.05
N ARG A 272 -29.49 9.03 -23.37
CA ARG A 272 -29.02 10.14 -24.21
C ARG A 272 -29.58 10.07 -25.64
N ARG A 273 -29.69 8.87 -26.21
CA ARG A 273 -30.31 8.67 -27.54
C ARG A 273 -31.79 9.04 -27.51
N ALA A 274 -32.53 8.56 -26.52
CA ALA A 274 -33.94 8.90 -26.35
C ALA A 274 -34.16 10.41 -26.19
N LEU A 275 -33.32 11.08 -25.40
CA LEU A 275 -33.36 12.54 -25.26
C LEU A 275 -33.10 13.25 -26.59
N ALA A 276 -32.08 12.84 -27.34
CA ALA A 276 -31.75 13.45 -28.62
C ALA A 276 -32.90 13.28 -29.64
N ASP A 277 -33.57 12.13 -29.66
CA ASP A 277 -34.70 11.88 -30.54
C ASP A 277 -35.92 12.72 -30.13
N LEU A 278 -36.24 12.81 -28.84
CA LEU A 278 -37.30 13.69 -28.33
C LEU A 278 -37.00 15.17 -28.59
N GLN A 279 -35.73 15.58 -28.53
CA GLN A 279 -35.31 16.94 -28.86
C GLN A 279 -35.51 17.25 -30.35
N ARG A 280 -35.18 16.30 -31.24
CA ARG A 280 -35.41 16.41 -32.69
C ARG A 280 -36.89 16.50 -33.03
N LEU A 281 -37.74 15.79 -32.30
CA LEU A 281 -39.20 15.84 -32.44
C LEU A 281 -39.81 17.12 -31.86
N GLY A 282 -39.02 18.00 -31.24
CA GLY A 282 -39.50 19.22 -30.59
C GLY A 282 -40.35 18.95 -29.35
N ALA A 283 -40.36 17.71 -28.86
CA ALA A 283 -41.21 17.24 -27.77
C ALA A 283 -40.69 17.63 -26.38
N LEU A 284 -39.44 18.11 -26.27
CA LEU A 284 -38.87 18.58 -25.00
C LEU A 284 -39.15 20.07 -24.75
N ASP A 285 -39.56 20.37 -23.53
CA ASP A 285 -39.72 21.73 -23.03
C ASP A 285 -38.35 22.36 -22.73
N ALA A 286 -37.93 23.30 -23.59
CA ALA A 286 -36.66 24.00 -23.47
C ALA A 286 -36.64 25.04 -22.31
N SER A 287 -37.79 25.34 -21.71
CA SER A 287 -37.89 26.27 -20.57
C SER A 287 -37.57 25.61 -19.23
N ASN A 288 -37.48 24.28 -19.19
CA ASN A 288 -37.22 23.50 -17.98
C ASN A 288 -35.76 23.03 -17.91
N PRO A 289 -35.08 23.20 -16.76
CA PRO A 289 -33.71 22.72 -16.57
C PRO A 289 -33.60 21.18 -16.50
N THR A 290 -34.72 20.50 -16.24
CA THR A 290 -34.83 19.03 -16.30
C THR A 290 -35.66 18.64 -17.52
N PRO A 291 -35.24 17.63 -18.32
CA PRO A 291 -35.99 17.25 -19.52
C PRO A 291 -37.42 16.87 -19.17
N ARG A 292 -38.40 17.62 -19.69
CA ARG A 292 -39.82 17.34 -19.58
C ARG A 292 -40.46 17.36 -20.95
N LEU A 293 -41.46 16.51 -21.15
CA LEU A 293 -42.27 16.50 -22.37
C LEU A 293 -43.19 17.73 -22.38
N LYS A 294 -43.35 18.36 -23.55
CA LYS A 294 -44.33 19.43 -23.76
C LYS A 294 -45.75 18.87 -23.71
N GLU A 295 -46.68 19.70 -23.24
CA GLU A 295 -48.11 19.44 -23.35
C GLU A 295 -48.49 19.20 -24.83
N GLY A 296 -49.09 18.04 -25.13
CA GLY A 296 -49.45 17.62 -26.50
C GLY A 296 -48.62 16.46 -27.08
N HIS A 297 -47.52 16.05 -26.45
CA HIS A 297 -46.71 14.89 -26.86
C HIS A 297 -46.86 13.69 -25.89
N GLN A 298 -48.10 13.38 -25.48
CA GLN A 298 -48.38 12.31 -24.50
C GLN A 298 -48.08 10.89 -25.00
N ASP A 299 -48.02 10.69 -26.32
CA ASP A 299 -47.68 9.41 -26.94
C ASP A 299 -46.17 9.10 -26.89
N CYS A 300 -45.33 10.07 -26.49
CA CYS A 300 -43.90 9.88 -26.31
C CYS A 300 -43.60 9.51 -24.85
N THR A 301 -42.85 8.43 -24.62
CA THR A 301 -42.37 8.06 -23.28
C THR A 301 -40.93 8.51 -23.09
N LEU A 302 -40.68 9.38 -22.10
CA LEU A 302 -39.33 9.70 -21.66
C LEU A 302 -38.83 8.57 -20.75
N PRO A 303 -37.75 7.85 -21.08
CA PRO A 303 -37.17 6.88 -20.16
C PRO A 303 -36.76 7.57 -18.85
N PRO A 304 -36.82 6.88 -17.70
CA PRO A 304 -36.39 7.47 -16.44
C PRO A 304 -34.90 7.87 -16.53
N PRO A 305 -34.50 9.02 -15.96
CA PRO A 305 -33.10 9.41 -15.93
C PRO A 305 -32.28 8.35 -15.19
N PRO A 306 -31.07 8.01 -15.70
CA PRO A 306 -30.19 7.09 -15.01
C PRO A 306 -29.86 7.62 -13.61
N ARG A 307 -29.93 6.75 -12.61
CA ARG A 307 -29.58 7.09 -11.24
C ARG A 307 -28.09 7.37 -11.13
N VAL A 308 -27.73 8.37 -10.31
CA VAL A 308 -26.33 8.66 -9.99
C VAL A 308 -25.91 7.75 -8.84
N CYS A 309 -25.34 6.60 -9.17
CA CYS A 309 -24.87 5.63 -8.19
C CYS A 309 -23.44 5.97 -7.71
N PRO A 310 -23.07 5.64 -6.45
CA PRO A 310 -21.68 5.66 -6.01
C PRO A 310 -20.82 4.76 -6.90
N ARG A 311 -19.58 5.17 -7.16
CA ARG A 311 -18.65 4.41 -8.00
C ARG A 311 -17.38 4.05 -7.26
N LEU A 312 -17.03 2.77 -7.29
CA LEU A 312 -15.72 2.26 -6.86
C LEU A 312 -14.85 1.99 -8.08
N ILE A 313 -13.68 2.62 -8.13
CA ILE A 313 -12.71 2.49 -9.22
C ILE A 313 -11.46 1.79 -8.70
N TYR A 314 -11.11 0.66 -9.30
CA TYR A 314 -9.90 -0.08 -8.96
C TYR A 314 -9.37 -0.85 -10.16
N TYR A 315 -8.17 -0.55 -10.62
CA TYR A 315 -7.53 -1.26 -11.72
C TYR A 315 -6.20 -1.87 -11.25
N ALA A 316 -5.67 -2.81 -12.05
CA ALA A 316 -4.44 -3.54 -11.77
C ALA A 316 -3.19 -2.67 -11.60
N THR A 317 -3.27 -1.38 -11.90
CA THR A 317 -2.21 -0.44 -11.51
C THR A 317 -2.83 0.86 -10.99
N THR A 318 -2.15 1.45 -10.01
CA THR A 318 -2.45 2.77 -9.45
C THR A 318 -2.60 3.82 -10.57
N HIS A 319 -1.73 3.78 -11.57
CA HIS A 319 -1.80 4.69 -12.71
C HIS A 319 -3.10 4.53 -13.53
N LYS A 320 -3.52 3.29 -13.80
CA LYS A 320 -4.79 3.03 -14.49
C LYS A 320 -5.98 3.54 -13.67
N SER A 321 -6.00 3.29 -12.36
CA SER A 321 -7.05 3.80 -11.47
C SER A 321 -7.14 5.33 -11.52
N VAL A 322 -6.01 6.04 -11.41
CA VAL A 322 -5.96 7.51 -11.49
C VAL A 322 -6.44 8.01 -12.86
N MET A 323 -6.01 7.37 -13.96
CA MET A 323 -6.44 7.76 -15.30
C MET A 323 -7.93 7.51 -15.53
N ALA A 324 -8.48 6.39 -15.05
CA ALA A 324 -9.89 6.07 -15.16
C ALA A 324 -10.74 7.16 -14.48
N VAL A 325 -10.40 7.55 -13.25
CA VAL A 325 -11.07 8.63 -12.51
C VAL A 325 -11.05 9.93 -13.30
N LYS A 326 -9.88 10.31 -13.82
CA LYS A 326 -9.71 11.53 -14.61
C LYS A 326 -10.63 11.53 -15.83
N VAL A 327 -10.71 10.41 -16.55
CA VAL A 327 -11.56 10.28 -17.74
C VAL A 327 -13.05 10.35 -17.36
N LEU A 328 -13.46 9.60 -16.35
CA LEU A 328 -14.87 9.51 -15.93
C LEU A 328 -15.41 10.85 -15.41
N THR A 329 -14.61 11.57 -14.63
CA THR A 329 -14.99 12.89 -14.13
C THR A 329 -15.01 13.94 -15.24
N ASN A 330 -13.99 13.98 -16.10
CA ASN A 330 -13.95 14.95 -17.20
C ASN A 330 -15.11 14.74 -18.19
N ALA A 331 -15.57 13.50 -18.35
CA ALA A 331 -16.72 13.17 -19.17
C ALA A 331 -18.08 13.45 -18.48
N GLY A 332 -18.08 13.89 -17.21
CA GLY A 332 -19.29 14.08 -16.42
C GLY A 332 -20.09 12.79 -16.16
N ILE A 333 -19.44 11.62 -16.29
CA ILE A 333 -20.05 10.30 -16.09
C ILE A 333 -20.13 9.97 -14.60
N ALA A 334 -19.12 10.40 -13.83
CA ALA A 334 -19.01 10.08 -12.42
C ALA A 334 -18.92 11.37 -11.59
N ASP A 335 -19.77 11.46 -10.54
CA ASP A 335 -19.71 12.53 -9.55
C ASP A 335 -18.49 12.32 -8.63
N PRO A 336 -17.50 13.23 -8.61
CA PRO A 336 -16.32 13.12 -7.75
C PRO A 336 -16.64 12.80 -6.29
N LYS A 337 -17.70 13.42 -5.74
CA LYS A 337 -18.10 13.27 -4.33
C LYS A 337 -18.62 11.87 -4.00
N ARG A 338 -19.02 11.12 -5.02
CA ARG A 338 -19.55 9.76 -4.91
C ARG A 338 -18.59 8.73 -5.49
N CYS A 339 -17.35 9.12 -5.78
CA CYS A 339 -16.30 8.24 -6.27
C CYS A 339 -15.32 7.88 -5.16
N CYS A 340 -15.03 6.58 -5.05
CA CYS A 340 -13.87 6.08 -4.33
C CYS A 340 -12.89 5.44 -5.30
N VAL A 341 -11.62 5.77 -5.12
CA VAL A 341 -10.52 5.23 -5.91
C VAL A 341 -9.65 4.41 -4.99
N LEU A 342 -9.49 3.12 -5.30
CA LEU A 342 -8.51 2.30 -4.62
C LEU A 342 -7.16 2.38 -5.36
N LEU A 343 -6.13 2.65 -4.59
CA LEU A 343 -4.76 2.83 -5.05
C LEU A 343 -3.85 1.90 -4.25
N ASP A 344 -2.86 1.32 -4.91
CA ASP A 344 -1.90 0.44 -4.23
C ASP A 344 -0.63 1.19 -3.84
N ARG A 345 -0.25 2.20 -4.63
CA ARG A 345 0.94 3.02 -4.40
C ARG A 345 0.61 4.38 -3.83
N TYR A 346 1.39 4.81 -2.84
CA TYR A 346 1.23 6.12 -2.21
C TYR A 346 1.42 7.29 -3.18
N THR A 347 2.21 7.12 -4.25
CA THR A 347 2.42 8.16 -5.27
C THR A 347 1.12 8.54 -5.98
N GLY A 348 0.17 7.59 -6.10
CA GLY A 348 -1.14 7.86 -6.68
C GLY A 348 -1.96 8.86 -5.88
N LEU A 349 -1.74 8.98 -4.56
CA LEU A 349 -2.43 9.96 -3.73
C LEU A 349 -2.09 11.40 -4.15
N SER A 350 -0.81 11.67 -4.46
CA SER A 350 -0.40 12.99 -4.94
C SER A 350 -1.03 13.32 -6.30
N GLU A 351 -1.19 12.33 -7.18
CA GLU A 351 -1.88 12.52 -8.46
C GLU A 351 -3.37 12.79 -8.28
N ILE A 352 -4.05 12.07 -7.37
CA ILE A 352 -5.46 12.34 -7.04
C ILE A 352 -5.62 13.72 -6.40
N SER A 353 -4.74 14.12 -5.47
CA SER A 353 -4.80 15.45 -4.86
C SER A 353 -4.66 16.57 -5.90
N ALA A 354 -3.76 16.42 -6.88
CA ALA A 354 -3.64 17.37 -7.98
C ALA A 354 -4.92 17.42 -8.86
N LEU A 355 -5.61 16.29 -9.03
CA LEU A 355 -6.90 16.26 -9.72
C LEU A 355 -8.02 16.92 -8.90
N VAL A 356 -8.06 16.72 -7.58
CA VAL A 356 -8.98 17.41 -6.66
C VAL A 356 -8.81 18.93 -6.79
N GLU A 357 -7.58 19.42 -6.71
CA GLU A 357 -7.26 20.85 -6.80
C GLU A 357 -7.69 21.45 -8.15
N ALA A 358 -7.46 20.73 -9.25
CA ALA A 358 -7.81 21.19 -10.59
C ALA A 358 -9.33 21.19 -10.88
N SER A 359 -10.08 20.26 -10.28
CA SER A 359 -11.51 20.06 -10.56
C SER A 359 -12.43 20.73 -9.54
N GLY A 360 -11.91 21.21 -8.40
CA GLY A 360 -12.71 21.74 -7.29
C GLY A 360 -13.61 20.70 -6.62
N GLY A 361 -13.44 19.41 -6.97
CA GLY A 361 -14.19 18.28 -6.44
C GLY A 361 -13.54 17.68 -5.19
N GLN A 362 -14.25 16.82 -4.48
CA GLN A 362 -13.68 15.97 -3.43
C GLN A 362 -13.72 14.52 -3.92
N PHE A 363 -12.56 13.91 -4.15
CA PHE A 363 -12.45 12.48 -4.39
C PHE A 363 -12.08 11.79 -3.09
N GLU A 364 -12.65 10.60 -2.86
CA GLU A 364 -12.11 9.72 -1.83
C GLU A 364 -11.09 8.77 -2.44
N ALA A 365 -9.88 8.79 -1.90
CA ALA A 365 -8.83 7.85 -2.28
C ALA A 365 -8.46 6.97 -1.09
N LEU A 366 -8.59 5.65 -1.29
CA LEU A 366 -8.09 4.64 -0.36
C LEU A 366 -6.76 4.15 -0.91
N CYS A 367 -5.70 4.22 -0.11
CA CYS A 367 -4.38 3.77 -0.51
C CYS A 367 -3.93 2.61 0.39
N SER A 368 -3.68 1.44 -0.19
CA SER A 368 -3.28 0.26 0.58
C SER A 368 -1.95 0.48 1.30
N ALA A 369 -0.94 1.07 0.65
CA ALA A 369 0.34 1.41 1.29
C ALA A 369 0.16 2.31 2.53
N THR A 370 -0.79 3.25 2.49
CA THR A 370 -1.14 4.09 3.64
C THR A 370 -1.79 3.28 4.76
N ILE A 371 -2.75 2.43 4.41
CA ILE A 371 -3.45 1.56 5.37
C ILE A 371 -2.46 0.61 6.04
N TYR A 372 -1.56 -0.01 5.28
CA TYR A 372 -0.52 -0.91 5.78
C TYR A 372 0.45 -0.21 6.72
N ASP A 373 0.96 0.96 6.34
CA ASP A 373 1.86 1.71 7.22
C ASP A 373 1.15 2.16 8.50
N ASP A 374 -0.12 2.56 8.42
CA ASP A 374 -0.90 2.95 9.59
C ASP A 374 -1.11 1.78 10.56
N ILE A 375 -1.32 0.56 10.07
CA ILE A 375 -1.45 -0.64 10.92
C ILE A 375 -0.09 -1.01 11.53
N LEU A 376 0.98 -1.01 10.74
CA LEU A 376 2.32 -1.25 11.28
C LEU A 376 2.68 -0.20 12.33
N ARG A 377 2.31 1.08 12.12
CA ARG A 377 2.45 2.13 13.12
C ARG A 377 1.63 1.84 14.39
N GLN A 378 0.40 1.33 14.26
CA GLN A 378 -0.41 0.93 15.41
C GLN A 378 0.25 -0.21 16.20
N VAL A 379 0.78 -1.24 15.52
CA VAL A 379 1.56 -2.32 16.16
C VAL A 379 2.74 -1.75 16.94
N ARG A 380 3.52 -0.83 16.36
CA ARG A 380 4.62 -0.15 17.06
C ARG A 380 4.14 0.67 18.25
N THR A 381 3.02 1.37 18.11
CA THR A 381 2.42 2.20 19.17
C THR A 381 2.01 1.33 20.36
N TRP A 382 1.32 0.22 20.13
CA TRP A 382 0.96 -0.71 21.19
C TRP A 382 2.17 -1.40 21.81
N ALA A 383 3.19 -1.74 21.00
CA ALA A 383 4.44 -2.25 21.52
C ALA A 383 5.13 -1.25 22.47
N ARG A 384 5.12 0.05 22.13
CA ARG A 384 5.60 1.15 22.99
C ARG A 384 4.79 1.27 24.26
N MET A 385 3.47 1.12 24.19
CA MET A 385 2.59 1.13 25.37
C MET A 385 2.81 -0.07 26.31
N GLY A 386 3.63 -1.05 25.90
CA GLY A 386 3.99 -2.21 26.72
C GLY A 386 3.10 -3.43 26.49
N HIS A 387 2.22 -3.40 25.49
CA HIS A 387 1.40 -4.56 25.14
C HIS A 387 2.25 -5.74 24.67
N THR A 388 1.82 -6.94 25.06
CA THR A 388 2.36 -8.22 24.57
C THR A 388 1.93 -8.46 23.12
N ALA A 389 2.68 -9.28 22.39
CA ALA A 389 2.32 -9.61 21.00
C ALA A 389 0.93 -10.27 20.89
N ALA A 390 0.57 -11.14 21.86
CA ALA A 390 -0.75 -11.75 21.90
C ALA A 390 -1.89 -10.74 22.16
N GLN A 391 -1.64 -9.67 22.92
CA GLN A 391 -2.60 -8.58 23.07
C GLN A 391 -2.73 -7.78 21.76
N ILE A 392 -1.59 -7.41 21.16
CA ILE A 392 -1.57 -6.70 19.87
C ILE A 392 -2.34 -7.50 18.80
N GLN A 393 -2.07 -8.81 18.69
CA GLN A 393 -2.72 -9.68 17.71
C GLN A 393 -4.24 -9.80 17.91
N ARG A 394 -4.75 -9.58 19.13
CA ARG A 394 -6.18 -9.64 19.43
C ARG A 394 -6.90 -8.33 19.08
N GLU A 395 -6.22 -7.20 19.18
CA GLU A 395 -6.77 -5.89 18.83
C GLU A 395 -6.80 -5.65 17.31
N LEU A 396 -5.90 -6.32 16.56
CA LEU A 396 -5.95 -6.41 15.10
C LEU A 396 -7.02 -7.39 14.63
#